data_AF-A0AAU3D3K8-F1
#
_entry.id   AF-A0AAU3D3K8-F1
#
_cell.length_a   1.000
_cell.length_b   1.000
_cell.length_c   1.000
_cell.angle_alpha   90.00
_cell.angle_beta   90.00
_cell.angle_gamma   90.00
#
_symmetry.space_group_name_H-M   'P 1'
#
loop_
_entity.id
_entity.type
_entity.pdbx_description
1 polymer ?
#
loop_
_entity_poly.entity_id
_entity_poly.type
_entity_poly.pdbx_seq_one_letter_code
_entity_poly.pdbx_strand_id
1 'polypeptide(L)'
;MTSEREAMVAFLRGRYAEGIRMANDIAGVLTAQGAEGRMGLTPAQADTQARHGVHAAETRSRFLEETVIPHLGTDGPTGRIAELQLHLLVDEHRGAPGHDERWRLHPLP
;
A
#
# COMPACT_ATOMS: atom_id res chain seq x y z
N MET A 1 -2.10 -23.72 10.64
CA MET A 1 -1.02 -23.03 9.92
C MET A 1 -1.67 -22.14 8.89
N THR A 2 -1.39 -20.84 8.92
CA THR A 2 -1.89 -19.89 7.92
C THR A 2 -1.20 -20.17 6.58
N SER A 3 -1.95 -20.20 5.48
CA SER A 3 -1.37 -20.36 4.14
C SER A 3 -0.44 -19.19 3.81
N GLU A 4 0.53 -19.39 2.92
CA GLU A 4 1.46 -18.34 2.51
C GLU A 4 0.72 -17.11 1.96
N ARG A 5 -0.31 -17.35 1.15
CA ARG A 5 -1.22 -16.34 0.61
C ARG A 5 -1.89 -15.51 1.73
N GLU A 6 -2.46 -16.18 2.74
CA GLU A 6 -3.09 -15.49 3.86
C GLU A 6 -2.07 -14.68 4.67
N ALA A 7 -0.83 -15.15 4.79
CA ALA A 7 0.25 -14.41 5.43
C ALA A 7 0.63 -13.14 4.64
N MET A 8 0.75 -13.23 3.31
CA MET A 8 0.97 -12.06 2.44
C MET A 8 -0.16 -11.04 2.56
N VAL A 9 -1.42 -11.50 2.52
CA VAL A 9 -2.59 -10.62 2.66
C VAL A 9 -2.61 -9.94 4.02
N ALA A 10 -2.35 -10.67 5.10
CA ALA A 10 -2.30 -10.10 6.45
C ALA A 10 -1.16 -9.07 6.58
N PHE A 11 0.01 -9.36 6.02
CA PHE A 11 1.13 -8.43 5.97
C PHE A 11 0.76 -7.14 5.23
N LEU A 12 0.23 -7.24 4.02
CA LEU A 12 -0.16 -6.07 3.22
C LEU A 12 -1.26 -5.23 3.90
N ARG A 13 -2.26 -5.88 4.50
CA ARG A 13 -3.30 -5.18 5.29
C ARG A 13 -2.67 -4.36 6.42
N GLY A 14 -1.72 -4.94 7.14
CA GLY A 14 -0.96 -4.23 8.18
C GLY A 14 -0.19 -3.04 7.64
N ARG A 15 0.55 -3.24 6.54
CA ARG A 15 1.36 -2.19 5.89
C ARG A 15 0.53 -1.06 5.33
N TYR A 16 -0.60 -1.34 4.68
CA TYR A 16 -1.48 -0.31 4.16
C TYR A 16 -2.23 0.44 5.25
N ALA A 17 -2.67 -0.25 6.31
CA ALA A 17 -3.24 0.43 7.47
C ALA A 17 -2.23 1.40 8.12
N GLU A 18 -0.97 0.97 8.26
CA GLU A 18 0.10 1.84 8.75
C GLU A 18 0.41 3.00 7.80
N GLY A 19 0.48 2.73 6.49
CA GLY A 19 0.69 3.74 5.46
C GLY A 19 -0.40 4.81 5.43
N ILE A 20 -1.67 4.42 5.57
CA ILE A 20 -2.80 5.36 5.67
C ILE A 20 -2.69 6.22 6.94
N ARG A 21 -2.37 5.63 8.10
CA ARG A 21 -2.16 6.41 9.33
C ARG A 21 -1.03 7.43 9.15
N MET A 22 0.11 7.00 8.64
CA MET A 22 1.26 7.88 8.41
C MET A 22 0.95 8.97 7.38
N ALA A 23 0.20 8.66 6.32
CA ALA A 23 -0.22 9.66 5.34
C ALA A 23 -1.15 10.71 5.97
N ASN A 24 -2.06 10.31 6.86
CA ASN A 24 -2.91 11.23 7.61
C ASN A 24 -2.11 12.10 8.59
N ASP A 25 -1.12 11.52 9.29
CA ASP A 25 -0.24 12.28 10.18
C ASP A 25 0.56 13.33 9.39
N ILE A 26 1.15 12.94 8.26
CA ILE A 26 1.87 13.84 7.36
C ILE A 26 0.94 14.92 6.81
N ALA A 27 -0.28 14.57 6.40
CA ALA A 27 -1.29 15.52 5.94
C ALA A 27 -1.61 16.58 7.01
N GLY A 28 -1.77 16.15 8.27
CA GLY A 28 -1.96 17.06 9.40
C GLY A 28 -0.77 18.03 9.58
N VAL A 29 0.46 17.51 9.52
CA VAL A 29 1.68 18.33 9.62
C VAL A 29 1.81 19.31 8.46
N LEU A 30 1.59 18.86 7.22
CA LEU A 30 1.64 19.70 6.02
C LEU A 30 0.63 20.83 6.11
N THR A 31 -0.60 20.53 6.53
CA THR A 31 -1.66 21.53 6.62
C THR A 31 -1.36 22.56 7.72
N ALA A 32 -0.88 22.12 8.89
CA ALA A 32 -0.54 23.02 9.99
C ALA A 32 0.69 23.89 9.68
N GLN A 33 1.81 23.29 9.27
CA GLN A 33 3.06 24.02 9.07
C GLN A 33 3.13 24.73 7.72
N GLY A 34 2.46 24.20 6.69
CA GLY A 34 2.31 24.85 5.39
C GLY A 34 1.43 26.09 5.49
N ALA A 35 0.38 26.08 6.31
CA ALA A 35 -0.41 27.28 6.58
C ALA A 35 0.40 28.38 7.30
N GLU A 36 1.36 27.99 8.13
CA GLU A 36 2.29 28.90 8.80
C GLU A 36 3.47 29.35 7.92
N GLY A 37 3.53 28.90 6.65
CA GLY A 37 4.61 29.24 5.71
C GLY A 37 5.97 28.60 6.03
N ARG A 38 6.06 27.73 7.05
CA ARG A 38 7.32 27.12 7.52
C ARG A 38 7.95 26.17 6.51
N MET A 39 7.15 25.62 5.60
CA MET A 39 7.60 24.69 4.55
C MET A 39 7.76 25.33 3.17
N GLY A 40 7.62 26.66 3.04
CA GLY A 40 7.70 27.34 1.74
C GLY A 40 6.55 26.98 0.77
N LEU A 41 5.50 26.35 1.28
CA LEU A 41 4.27 26.03 0.54
C LEU A 41 3.20 27.06 0.87
N THR A 42 2.37 27.40 -0.11
CA THR A 42 1.09 28.08 0.16
C THR A 42 0.11 27.12 0.84
N PRO A 43 -0.89 27.61 1.60
CA PRO A 43 -1.90 26.75 2.21
C PRO A 43 -2.61 25.82 1.21
N ALA A 44 -2.89 26.31 -0.01
CA ALA A 44 -3.52 25.51 -1.06
C ALA A 44 -2.62 24.39 -1.60
N GLN A 45 -1.31 24.65 -1.72
CA GLN A 45 -0.34 23.62 -2.11
C GLN A 45 -0.18 22.55 -1.03
N ALA A 46 -0.13 22.96 0.24
CA ALA A 46 -0.05 22.05 1.36
C ALA A 46 -1.27 21.13 1.45
N ASP A 47 -2.48 21.68 1.32
CA ASP A 47 -3.73 20.91 1.28
C ASP A 47 -3.79 19.94 0.10
N THR A 48 -3.37 20.38 -1.10
CA THR A 48 -3.32 19.52 -2.30
C THR A 48 -2.36 18.35 -2.09
N GLN A 49 -1.16 18.62 -1.57
CA GLN A 49 -0.15 17.59 -1.30
C GLN A 49 -0.61 16.59 -0.23
N ALA A 50 -1.24 17.10 0.84
CA ALA A 50 -1.81 16.31 1.91
C ALA A 50 -2.87 15.32 1.36
N ARG A 51 -3.84 15.82 0.59
CA ARG A 51 -4.88 14.99 -0.04
C ARG A 51 -4.30 13.97 -1.00
N HIS A 52 -3.32 14.36 -1.81
CA HIS A 52 -2.68 13.45 -2.76
C HIS A 52 -2.04 12.24 -2.04
N GLY A 53 -1.29 12.48 -0.96
CA GLY A 53 -0.66 11.41 -0.18
C GLY A 53 -1.68 10.44 0.44
N VAL A 54 -2.74 10.98 1.05
CA VAL A 54 -3.82 10.17 1.66
C VAL A 54 -4.54 9.34 0.60
N HIS A 55 -4.98 9.97 -0.51
CA HIS A 55 -5.68 9.28 -1.57
C HIS A 55 -4.84 8.17 -2.22
N ALA A 56 -3.53 8.37 -2.38
CA ALA A 56 -2.63 7.35 -2.90
C ALA A 56 -2.57 6.13 -1.97
N ALA A 57 -2.41 6.34 -0.66
CA ALA A 57 -2.38 5.27 0.34
C ALA A 57 -3.71 4.50 0.40
N GLU A 58 -4.84 5.21 0.43
CA GLU A 58 -6.17 4.59 0.42
C GLU A 58 -6.42 3.80 -0.86
N THR A 59 -6.02 4.33 -2.01
CA THR A 59 -6.19 3.66 -3.30
C THR A 59 -5.40 2.36 -3.36
N ARG A 60 -4.18 2.31 -2.80
CA ARG A 60 -3.40 1.07 -2.74
C ARG A 60 -4.07 0.02 -1.85
N SER A 61 -4.66 0.43 -0.73
CA SER A 61 -5.45 -0.45 0.15
C SER A 61 -6.68 -0.99 -0.56
N ARG A 62 -7.47 -0.13 -1.22
CA ARG A 62 -8.65 -0.56 -1.99
C ARG A 62 -8.28 -1.48 -3.14
N PHE A 63 -7.20 -1.20 -3.85
CA PHE A 63 -6.72 -2.06 -4.92
C PHE A 63 -6.51 -3.51 -4.41
N LEU A 64 -5.87 -3.69 -3.26
CA LEU A 64 -5.73 -5.01 -2.64
C LEU A 64 -7.09 -5.64 -2.31
N GLU A 65 -7.94 -4.93 -1.56
CA GLU A 65 -9.20 -5.48 -1.03
C GLU A 65 -10.26 -5.75 -2.09
N GLU A 66 -10.36 -4.87 -3.08
CA GLU A 66 -11.45 -4.87 -4.06
C GLU A 66 -11.08 -5.60 -5.35
N THR A 67 -9.79 -5.73 -5.66
CA THR A 67 -9.36 -6.27 -6.98
C THR A 67 -8.44 -7.47 -6.89
N VAL A 68 -7.60 -7.58 -5.86
CA VAL A 68 -6.67 -8.72 -5.75
C VAL A 68 -7.30 -9.83 -4.93
N ILE A 69 -7.65 -9.56 -3.67
CA ILE A 69 -8.17 -10.55 -2.72
C ILE A 69 -9.38 -11.33 -3.26
N PRO A 70 -10.40 -10.70 -3.90
CA PRO A 70 -11.59 -11.42 -4.37
C PRO A 70 -11.31 -12.46 -5.47
N HIS A 71 -10.15 -12.36 -6.13
CA HIS A 71 -9.79 -13.20 -7.26
C HIS A 71 -8.71 -14.23 -6.92
N LEU A 72 -8.15 -14.20 -5.71
CA LEU A 72 -7.16 -15.19 -5.29
C LEU A 72 -7.77 -16.59 -5.23
N GLY A 73 -7.03 -17.59 -5.73
CA GLY A 73 -7.49 -18.98 -5.79
C GLY A 73 -8.60 -19.26 -6.80
N THR A 74 -9.03 -18.27 -7.61
CA THR A 74 -9.94 -18.52 -8.74
C THR A 74 -9.21 -19.25 -9.88
N ASP A 75 -9.92 -20.07 -10.64
CA ASP A 75 -9.32 -20.77 -11.78
C ASP A 75 -9.12 -19.84 -12.99
N GLY A 76 -8.14 -20.18 -13.82
CA GLY A 76 -7.89 -19.50 -15.10
C GLY A 76 -7.03 -18.23 -15.00
N PRO A 77 -7.05 -17.38 -16.05
CA PRO A 77 -6.17 -16.21 -16.15
C PRO A 77 -6.37 -15.20 -15.01
N THR A 78 -7.61 -14.98 -14.57
CA THR A 78 -7.93 -14.01 -13.52
C THR A 78 -7.25 -14.35 -12.20
N GLY A 79 -7.34 -15.60 -11.74
CA GLY A 79 -6.67 -16.02 -10.51
C GLY A 79 -5.15 -15.97 -10.62
N ARG A 80 -4.59 -16.37 -11.78
CA ARG A 80 -3.14 -16.25 -12.01
C ARG A 80 -2.66 -14.79 -11.94
N ILE A 81 -3.43 -13.85 -12.50
CA ILE A 81 -3.11 -12.42 -12.45
C ILE A 81 -3.22 -11.91 -11.00
N ALA A 82 -4.23 -12.33 -10.24
CA ALA A 82 -4.38 -11.95 -8.84
C ALA A 82 -3.20 -12.45 -7.98
N GLU A 83 -2.73 -13.69 -8.18
CA GLU A 83 -1.54 -14.19 -7.49
C GLU A 83 -0.29 -13.38 -7.86
N LEU A 84 -0.08 -13.10 -9.15
CA LEU A 84 1.02 -12.24 -9.62
C LEU A 84 0.97 -10.86 -8.98
N GLN A 85 -0.21 -10.24 -8.94
CA GLN A 85 -0.42 -8.94 -8.30
C GLN A 85 -0.12 -9.00 -6.81
N LEU A 86 -0.56 -10.04 -6.09
CA LEU A 86 -0.26 -10.22 -4.67
C LEU A 86 1.25 -10.26 -4.42
N HIS A 87 1.98 -11.05 -5.21
CA HIS A 87 3.43 -11.14 -5.12
C HIS A 87 4.16 -9.82 -5.44
N LEU A 88 3.69 -9.06 -6.43
CA LEU A 88 4.25 -7.74 -6.74
C LEU A 88 3.97 -6.72 -5.62
N LEU A 89 2.79 -6.78 -4.99
CA LEU A 89 2.43 -5.91 -3.88
C LEU A 89 3.30 -6.17 -2.65
N VAL A 90 3.58 -7.44 -2.31
CA VAL A 90 4.50 -7.72 -1.19
C VAL A 90 5.93 -7.30 -1.51
N ASP A 91 6.39 -7.45 -2.76
CA ASP A 91 7.75 -7.05 -3.15
C ASP A 91 7.98 -5.53 -3.10
N GLU A 92 6.93 -4.71 -3.25
CA GLU A 92 6.99 -3.25 -3.01
C GLU A 92 7.51 -2.93 -1.59
N HIS A 93 7.30 -3.83 -0.64
CA HIS A 93 7.71 -3.68 0.76
C HIS A 93 8.97 -4.47 1.10
N ARG A 94 9.81 -4.79 0.12
CA ARG A 94 11.09 -5.45 0.38
C ARG A 94 11.92 -4.67 1.40
N GLY A 95 12.47 -5.40 2.38
CA GLY A 95 13.24 -4.83 3.48
C GLY A 95 12.39 -4.23 4.61
N ALA A 96 11.06 -4.20 4.48
CA ALA A 96 10.19 -3.82 5.59
C ALA A 96 10.14 -4.92 6.67
N PRO A 97 10.03 -4.56 7.96
CA PRO A 97 9.81 -5.53 9.02
C PRO A 97 8.59 -6.42 8.74
N GLY A 98 8.75 -7.73 8.89
CA GLY A 98 7.67 -8.71 8.66
C GLY A 98 7.50 -9.15 7.20
N HIS A 99 8.25 -8.58 6.25
CA HIS A 99 8.34 -9.12 4.90
C HIS A 99 9.11 -10.45 4.89
N ASP A 100 8.62 -11.45 4.14
CA ASP A 100 9.31 -12.73 3.94
C ASP A 100 9.90 -12.81 2.53
N GLU A 101 11.22 -13.05 2.42
CA GLU A 101 11.91 -13.18 1.13
C GLU A 101 11.37 -14.33 0.27
N ARG A 102 10.71 -15.33 0.87
CA ARG A 102 10.07 -16.44 0.14
C ARG A 102 8.90 -15.98 -0.72
N TRP A 103 8.27 -14.86 -0.38
CA TRP A 103 7.13 -14.31 -1.13
C TRP A 103 7.55 -13.66 -2.45
N ARG A 104 8.84 -13.62 -2.75
CA ARG A 104 9.32 -13.08 -4.01
C ARG A 104 8.99 -14.03 -5.15
N LEU A 105 8.49 -13.47 -6.23
CA LEU A 105 8.63 -14.14 -7.51
C LEU A 105 10.12 -14.19 -7.83
N HIS A 106 10.68 -15.40 -7.93
CA HIS A 106 12.00 -15.58 -8.52
C HIS A 106 12.05 -14.81 -9.84
N PRO A 107 13.20 -14.20 -10.20
CA PRO A 107 13.29 -13.51 -11.48
C PRO A 107 12.77 -14.45 -12.57
N LEU A 108 11.77 -13.97 -13.32
CA LEU A 108 11.41 -14.60 -14.57
C LEU A 108 12.71 -14.80 -15.37
N PRO A 109 12.95 -16.00 -15.91
CA PRO A 109 14.16 -16.29 -16.66
C PRO A 109 14.37 -15.30 -17.82
#